data_AF-A0AAD8AAY5-F1
#
_entry.id   AF-A0AAD8AAY5-F1
#
_cell.length_a   1.000
_cell.length_b   1.000
_cell.length_c   1.000
_cell.angle_alpha   90.00
_cell.angle_beta   90.00
_cell.angle_gamma   90.00
#
_symmetry.space_group_name_H-M   'P 1'
#
loop_
_entity.id
_entity.type
_entity.pdbx_description
1 polymer ?
#
loop_
_entity_poly.entity_id
_entity_poly.type
_entity_poly.pdbx_seq_one_letter_code
_entity_poly.pdbx_strand_id
1 'polypeptide(L)'
;IMPVLGLLMLIQVSIVRRMGYGPLYEFAVTKKIIEPCVDYWWTTLLHVQNYVNPLKVCVPTSWYLAVDLQLYLISPIILFGLLKKPRITYVFICTASLIGIIIIFIQSSLTEISPNYVHINLQMPASFYYTHMRYVPWLIGIILGYILHETTAWRSEVKFGLSRLSKVIVTCGWLFAILCTVEASLYFALTRPLWSLGVAWIIFACVSGYG
;
A
#
# COMPACT_ATOMS: atom_id res chain seq x y z
N ILE A 1 -15.25 -6.57 -5.54
CA ILE A 1 -14.38 -7.01 -4.43
C ILE A 1 -15.19 -7.58 -3.26
N MET A 2 -16.18 -6.85 -2.72
CA MET A 2 -17.00 -7.33 -1.57
C MET A 2 -17.66 -8.72 -1.77
N PRO A 3 -18.27 -9.06 -2.92
CA PRO A 3 -18.90 -10.37 -3.08
C PRO A 3 -17.90 -11.52 -3.03
N VAL A 4 -16.70 -11.31 -3.57
CA VAL A 4 -15.61 -12.31 -3.56
C VAL A 4 -15.07 -12.48 -2.15
N LEU A 5 -14.88 -11.39 -1.41
CA LEU A 5 -14.44 -11.44 -0.01
C LEU A 5 -15.46 -12.20 0.87
N GLY A 6 -16.75 -11.90 0.72
CA GLY A 6 -17.81 -12.62 1.42
C GLY A 6 -17.85 -14.12 1.08
N LEU A 7 -17.68 -14.47 -0.19
CA LEU A 7 -17.59 -15.88 -0.62
C LEU A 7 -16.39 -16.59 0.03
N LEU A 8 -15.21 -15.95 0.06
CA LEU A 8 -14.03 -16.51 0.72
C LEU A 8 -14.27 -16.76 2.21
N MET A 9 -14.90 -15.81 2.90
CA MET A 9 -15.27 -15.95 4.31
C MET A 9 -16.21 -17.14 4.53
N LEU A 10 -17.23 -17.29 3.67
CA LEU A 10 -18.15 -18.42 3.72
C LEU A 10 -17.43 -19.74 3.50
N ILE A 11 -16.58 -19.84 2.47
CA ILE A 11 -15.77 -21.04 2.18
C ILE A 11 -14.90 -21.40 3.38
N GLN A 12 -14.29 -20.43 4.03
CA GLN A 12 -13.40 -20.63 5.17
C GLN A 12 -14.13 -21.19 6.40
N VAL A 13 -15.30 -20.64 6.74
CA VAL A 13 -16.06 -21.08 7.92
C VAL A 13 -16.83 -22.40 7.66
N SER A 14 -17.15 -22.71 6.40
CA SER A 14 -17.94 -23.90 6.02
C SER A 14 -17.10 -25.07 5.51
N ILE A 15 -16.44 -24.89 4.37
CA ILE A 15 -15.69 -25.93 3.65
C ILE A 15 -14.37 -26.17 4.35
N VAL A 16 -13.55 -25.12 4.50
CA VAL A 16 -12.18 -25.26 5.02
C VAL A 16 -12.24 -25.94 6.37
N ARG A 17 -13.11 -25.50 7.29
CA ARG A 17 -13.37 -26.12 8.60
C ARG A 17 -13.53 -27.64 8.62
N ARG A 18 -13.98 -28.25 7.52
CA ARG A 18 -14.26 -29.69 7.41
C ARG A 18 -13.21 -30.45 6.60
N MET A 19 -12.20 -29.77 6.05
CA MET A 19 -11.20 -30.39 5.16
C MET A 19 -10.14 -31.23 5.89
N GLY A 20 -10.03 -31.14 7.21
CA GLY A 20 -9.00 -31.85 7.95
C GLY A 20 -9.33 -32.03 9.43
N TYR A 21 -8.54 -32.89 10.09
CA TYR A 21 -8.60 -33.17 11.51
C TYR A 21 -7.18 -33.46 12.04
N GLY A 22 -6.97 -33.26 13.35
CA GLY A 22 -5.70 -33.50 14.03
C GLY A 22 -5.09 -32.24 14.67
N PRO A 23 -4.10 -32.41 15.56
CA PRO A 23 -3.59 -31.32 16.41
C PRO A 23 -2.91 -30.19 15.62
N LEU A 24 -2.19 -30.53 14.54
CA LEU A 24 -1.58 -29.52 13.66
C LEU A 24 -2.65 -28.71 12.92
N TYR A 25 -3.70 -29.38 12.45
CA TYR A 25 -4.81 -28.74 11.75
C TYR A 25 -5.60 -27.82 12.69
N GLU A 26 -5.85 -28.28 13.93
CA GLU A 26 -6.48 -27.47 14.97
C GLU A 26 -5.68 -26.20 15.27
N PHE A 27 -4.36 -26.32 15.42
CA PHE A 27 -3.49 -25.18 15.68
C PHE A 27 -3.37 -24.22 14.48
N ALA A 28 -3.10 -24.75 13.29
CA ALA A 28 -2.75 -23.96 12.11
C ALA A 28 -3.97 -23.41 11.36
N VAL A 29 -5.09 -24.12 11.39
CA VAL A 29 -6.30 -23.77 10.63
C VAL A 29 -7.43 -23.36 11.56
N THR A 30 -7.81 -24.18 12.54
CA THR A 30 -8.94 -23.83 13.42
C THR A 30 -8.68 -22.57 14.22
N LYS A 31 -7.59 -22.52 14.97
CA LYS A 31 -7.27 -21.38 15.86
C LYS A 31 -6.79 -20.13 15.12
N LYS A 32 -6.05 -20.28 14.03
CA LYS A 32 -5.45 -19.14 13.31
C LYS A 32 -6.30 -18.59 12.17
N ILE A 33 -7.21 -19.38 11.61
CA ILE A 33 -7.95 -19.03 10.39
C ILE A 33 -9.46 -19.04 10.67
N ILE A 34 -10.00 -20.07 11.32
CA ILE A 34 -11.46 -20.23 11.48
C ILE A 34 -11.99 -19.41 12.65
N GLU A 35 -11.44 -19.56 13.84
CA GLU A 35 -11.88 -18.84 15.05
C GLU A 35 -11.86 -17.31 14.87
N PRO A 36 -10.78 -16.68 14.36
CA PRO A 36 -10.77 -15.24 14.10
C PRO A 36 -11.87 -14.81 13.13
N CYS A 37 -12.26 -15.69 12.21
CA CYS A 37 -13.35 -15.38 11.30
C CYS A 37 -14.72 -15.43 11.97
N VAL A 38 -14.95 -16.37 12.87
CA VAL A 38 -16.20 -16.44 13.64
C VAL A 38 -16.36 -15.23 14.56
N ASP A 39 -15.27 -14.78 15.18
CA ASP A 39 -15.30 -13.66 16.13
C ASP A 39 -15.31 -12.28 15.44
N TYR A 40 -14.58 -12.15 14.32
CA TYR A 40 -14.30 -10.85 13.69
C TYR A 40 -14.69 -10.78 12.20
N TRP A 41 -15.67 -11.57 11.76
CA TRP A 41 -16.21 -11.45 10.39
C TRP A 41 -16.67 -10.01 10.07
N TRP A 42 -17.31 -9.35 11.03
CA TRP A 42 -17.89 -8.03 10.86
C TRP A 42 -16.82 -6.96 10.62
N THR A 43 -15.65 -7.05 11.28
CA THR A 43 -14.56 -6.08 11.07
C THR A 43 -13.98 -6.20 9.67
N THR A 44 -13.99 -7.41 9.10
CA THR A 44 -13.55 -7.70 7.73
C THR A 44 -14.52 -7.13 6.70
N LEU A 45 -15.83 -7.27 6.92
CA LEU A 45 -16.86 -6.67 6.03
C LEU A 45 -16.91 -5.14 6.12
N LEU A 46 -16.63 -4.58 7.30
CA LEU A 46 -16.52 -3.14 7.49
C LEU A 46 -15.15 -2.56 7.10
N HIS A 47 -14.19 -3.39 6.72
CA HIS A 47 -12.84 -2.95 6.34
C HIS A 47 -12.11 -2.16 7.44
N VAL A 48 -12.26 -2.58 8.70
CA VAL A 48 -11.60 -1.99 9.89
C VAL A 48 -10.74 -2.98 10.67
N GLN A 49 -10.62 -4.23 10.17
CA GLN A 49 -9.88 -5.31 10.80
C GLN A 49 -8.40 -4.97 11.02
N ASN A 50 -7.84 -4.10 10.19
CA ASN A 50 -6.45 -3.69 10.28
C ASN A 50 -6.15 -2.78 11.48
N TYR A 51 -7.17 -2.22 12.14
CA TYR A 51 -7.04 -1.48 13.40
C TYR A 51 -7.65 -2.21 14.59
N VAL A 52 -8.80 -2.86 14.41
CA VAL A 52 -9.52 -3.52 15.51
C VAL A 52 -8.85 -4.83 15.94
N ASN A 53 -8.43 -5.64 14.97
CA ASN A 53 -7.92 -6.99 15.21
C ASN A 53 -6.80 -7.36 14.21
N PRO A 54 -5.71 -6.57 14.10
CA PRO A 54 -4.67 -6.75 13.09
C PRO A 54 -3.96 -8.11 13.13
N LEU A 55 -3.91 -8.75 14.30
CA LEU A 55 -3.29 -10.07 14.49
C LEU A 55 -4.29 -11.24 14.40
N LYS A 56 -5.60 -10.95 14.34
CA LYS A 56 -6.68 -11.94 14.32
C LYS A 56 -7.65 -11.64 13.17
N VAL A 57 -7.12 -11.46 11.96
CA VAL A 57 -7.92 -11.14 10.78
C VAL A 57 -8.63 -12.40 10.27
N CYS A 58 -9.93 -12.32 9.95
CA CYS A 58 -10.68 -13.45 9.37
C CYS A 58 -9.96 -14.01 8.14
N VAL A 59 -9.81 -13.22 7.07
CA VAL A 59 -9.11 -13.62 5.85
C VAL A 59 -7.71 -13.00 5.89
N PRO A 60 -6.63 -13.75 6.12
CA PRO A 60 -5.31 -13.16 6.39
C PRO A 60 -4.76 -12.30 5.27
N THR A 61 -5.24 -12.43 4.03
CA THR A 61 -4.86 -11.56 2.92
C THR A 61 -5.73 -10.31 2.82
N SER A 62 -6.90 -10.23 3.45
CA SER A 62 -7.84 -9.12 3.25
C SER A 62 -7.46 -7.81 3.95
N TRP A 63 -6.43 -7.80 4.82
CA TRP A 63 -6.04 -6.59 5.54
C TRP A 63 -5.65 -5.43 4.61
N TYR A 64 -5.05 -5.71 3.44
CA TYR A 64 -4.67 -4.65 2.50
C TYR A 64 -5.91 -4.06 1.82
N LEU A 65 -6.98 -4.84 1.62
CA LEU A 65 -8.25 -4.33 1.11
C LEU A 65 -8.89 -3.30 2.07
N ALA A 66 -8.65 -3.44 3.37
CA ALA A 66 -9.08 -2.45 4.36
C ALA A 66 -8.31 -1.14 4.22
N VAL A 67 -6.99 -1.23 4.07
CA VAL A 67 -6.12 -0.08 3.80
C VAL A 67 -6.57 0.64 2.53
N ASP A 68 -6.78 -0.10 1.44
CA ASP A 68 -7.17 0.45 0.14
C ASP A 68 -8.52 1.15 0.20
N LEU A 69 -9.53 0.57 0.87
CA LEU A 69 -10.85 1.22 1.01
C LEU A 69 -10.75 2.52 1.81
N GLN A 70 -10.03 2.51 2.93
CA GLN A 70 -9.87 3.69 3.78
C GLN A 70 -9.18 4.83 3.04
N LEU A 71 -8.15 4.53 2.27
CA LEU A 71 -7.47 5.50 1.42
C LEU A 71 -8.34 5.95 0.24
N TYR A 72 -9.07 5.03 -0.39
CA TYR A 72 -10.03 5.35 -1.44
C TYR A 72 -11.08 6.36 -0.97
N LEU A 73 -11.61 6.23 0.25
CA LEU A 73 -12.55 7.19 0.83
C LEU A 73 -11.96 8.60 1.00
N ILE A 74 -10.65 8.70 1.27
CA ILE A 74 -9.94 9.99 1.41
C ILE A 74 -9.61 10.60 0.03
N SER A 75 -9.51 9.76 -1.02
CA SER A 75 -9.08 10.20 -2.36
C SER A 75 -9.86 11.40 -2.94
N PRO A 76 -11.20 11.50 -2.84
CA PRO A 76 -11.92 12.61 -3.46
C PRO A 76 -11.57 13.97 -2.83
N ILE A 77 -11.24 13.98 -1.53
CA ILE A 77 -10.85 15.19 -0.80
C ILE A 77 -9.50 15.70 -1.32
N ILE A 78 -8.53 14.79 -1.48
CA ILE A 78 -7.20 15.14 -1.99
C ILE A 78 -7.29 15.57 -3.46
N LEU A 79 -8.04 14.83 -4.28
CA LEU A 79 -8.24 15.16 -5.70
C LEU A 79 -8.96 16.51 -5.87
N PHE A 80 -9.99 16.78 -5.09
CA PHE A 80 -10.65 18.09 -5.07
C PHE A 80 -9.68 19.22 -4.69
N GLY A 81 -8.82 18.98 -3.70
CA GLY A 81 -7.74 19.89 -3.33
C GLY A 81 -6.79 20.17 -4.49
N LEU A 82 -6.32 19.11 -5.18
CA LEU A 82 -5.44 19.22 -6.34
C LEU A 82 -6.08 20.04 -7.48
N LEU A 83 -7.37 19.85 -7.74
CA LEU A 83 -8.10 20.59 -8.78
C LEU A 83 -8.32 22.07 -8.43
N LYS A 84 -8.52 22.40 -7.15
CA LYS A 84 -8.84 23.79 -6.72
C LYS A 84 -7.63 24.61 -6.32
N LYS A 85 -6.70 24.02 -5.57
CA LYS A 85 -5.53 24.70 -4.98
C LYS A 85 -4.30 23.79 -5.03
N PRO A 86 -3.79 23.44 -6.23
CA PRO A 86 -2.74 22.43 -6.40
C PRO A 86 -1.49 22.72 -5.56
N ARG A 87 -1.03 23.98 -5.50
CA ARG A 87 0.17 24.36 -4.73
C ARG A 87 0.06 24.01 -3.24
N ILE A 88 -1.09 24.32 -2.62
CA ILE A 88 -1.32 24.03 -1.20
C ILE A 88 -1.41 22.52 -0.99
N THR A 89 -2.11 21.83 -1.88
CA THR A 89 -2.27 20.38 -1.79
C THR A 89 -0.94 19.64 -2.00
N TYR A 90 -0.07 20.11 -2.89
CA TYR A 90 1.29 19.56 -3.02
C TYR A 90 2.10 19.72 -1.74
N VAL A 91 2.08 20.91 -1.12
CA VAL A 91 2.74 21.13 0.17
C VAL A 91 2.19 20.18 1.23
N PHE A 92 0.87 20.02 1.32
CA PHE A 92 0.21 19.08 2.22
C PHE A 92 0.63 17.63 1.98
N ILE A 93 0.66 17.18 0.72
CA ILE A 93 1.06 15.81 0.39
C ILE A 93 2.53 15.57 0.71
N CYS A 94 3.41 16.52 0.42
CA CYS A 94 4.84 16.41 0.75
C CYS A 94 5.08 16.36 2.26
N THR A 95 4.42 17.24 3.04
CA THR A 95 4.55 17.22 4.50
C THR A 95 3.95 15.96 5.11
N ALA A 96 2.78 15.52 4.65
CA ALA A 96 2.18 14.26 5.07
C ALA A 96 3.06 13.05 4.73
N SER A 97 3.70 13.04 3.56
CA SER A 97 4.63 11.96 3.16
C SER A 97 5.86 11.93 4.05
N LEU A 98 6.45 13.10 4.36
CA LEU A 98 7.59 13.22 5.27
C LEU A 98 7.23 12.73 6.67
N ILE A 99 6.08 13.14 7.21
CA ILE A 99 5.57 12.67 8.51
C ILE A 99 5.43 11.14 8.49
N GLY A 100 4.87 10.56 7.43
CA GLY A 100 4.70 9.11 7.31
C GLY A 100 6.03 8.35 7.29
N ILE A 101 7.02 8.87 6.57
CA ILE A 101 8.37 8.30 6.54
C ILE A 101 9.01 8.37 7.93
N ILE A 102 8.87 9.50 8.64
CA ILE A 102 9.39 9.68 10.01
C ILE A 102 8.70 8.69 10.97
N ILE A 103 7.38 8.53 10.89
CA ILE A 103 6.65 7.57 11.72
C ILE A 103 7.16 6.15 11.48
N ILE A 104 7.33 5.73 10.22
CA ILE A 104 7.84 4.39 9.89
C ILE A 104 9.28 4.22 10.40
N PHE A 105 10.13 5.24 10.25
CA PHE A 105 11.50 5.23 10.74
C PHE A 105 11.58 5.09 12.27
N ILE A 106 10.81 5.88 13.00
CA ILE A 106 10.73 5.81 14.47
C ILE A 106 10.21 4.44 14.88
N GLN A 107 9.11 3.98 14.28
CA GLN A 107 8.53 2.68 14.58
C GLN A 107 9.55 1.56 14.35
N SER A 108 10.23 1.56 13.19
CA SER A 108 11.24 0.56 12.84
C SER A 108 12.43 0.58 13.81
N SER A 109 12.82 1.76 14.30
CA SER A 109 13.92 1.91 15.23
C SER A 109 13.55 1.44 16.64
N LEU A 110 12.33 1.72 17.10
CA LEU A 110 11.84 1.33 18.44
C LEU A 110 11.52 -0.16 18.55
N THR A 111 11.09 -0.78 17.46
CA THR A 111 10.68 -2.20 17.47
C THR A 111 11.82 -3.17 17.17
N GLU A 112 13.05 -2.66 17.04
CA GLU A 112 14.25 -3.42 16.64
C GLU A 112 13.95 -4.41 15.49
N ILE A 113 13.10 -4.04 14.53
CA ILE A 113 12.74 -4.94 13.42
C ILE A 113 14.00 -5.10 12.58
N SER A 114 14.79 -6.11 12.94
CA SER A 114 15.93 -6.53 12.14
C SER A 114 15.39 -7.08 10.82
N PRO A 115 16.14 -6.99 9.72
CA PRO A 115 15.81 -7.71 8.49
C PRO A 115 15.54 -9.22 8.73
N ASN A 116 16.06 -9.76 9.84
CA ASN A 116 15.90 -11.14 10.29
C ASN A 116 14.71 -11.37 11.25
N TYR A 117 13.92 -10.35 11.61
CA TYR A 117 12.78 -10.54 12.53
C TYR A 117 11.75 -11.53 11.99
N VAL A 118 11.54 -11.55 10.67
CA VAL A 118 10.65 -12.51 9.98
C VAL A 118 11.18 -13.94 10.08
N HIS A 119 12.51 -14.12 10.19
CA HIS A 119 13.13 -15.44 10.31
C HIS A 119 13.10 -16.01 11.72
N ILE A 120 13.03 -15.16 12.75
CA ILE A 120 13.11 -15.58 14.16
C ILE A 120 11.72 -15.58 14.82
N ASN A 121 10.87 -14.60 14.49
CA ASN A 121 9.51 -14.49 14.98
C ASN A 121 8.52 -14.71 13.84
N LEU A 122 7.77 -15.82 13.90
CA LEU A 122 6.74 -16.21 12.92
C LEU A 122 5.51 -15.26 12.87
N GLN A 123 5.59 -14.07 13.48
CA GLN A 123 4.46 -13.18 13.64
C GLN A 123 4.87 -11.72 13.39
N MET A 124 4.23 -11.13 12.38
CA MET A 124 4.43 -9.73 12.01
C MET A 124 3.87 -8.82 13.10
N PRO A 125 4.55 -7.69 13.41
CA PRO A 125 4.02 -6.74 14.38
C PRO A 125 2.70 -6.15 13.89
N ALA A 126 1.80 -5.84 14.82
CA ALA A 126 0.49 -5.25 14.50
C ALA A 126 0.61 -3.95 13.67
N SER A 127 1.70 -3.19 13.87
CA SER A 127 2.02 -1.98 13.11
C SER A 127 2.09 -2.21 11.59
N PHE A 128 2.43 -3.42 11.15
CA PHE A 128 2.51 -3.75 9.73
C PHE A 128 1.15 -3.63 9.01
N TYR A 129 0.05 -3.78 9.74
CA TYR A 129 -1.30 -3.81 9.17
C TYR A 129 -1.94 -2.42 9.11
N TYR A 130 -1.45 -1.44 9.89
CA TYR A 130 -2.08 -0.13 9.99
C TYR A 130 -1.96 0.70 8.70
N THR A 131 -3.03 1.41 8.36
CA THR A 131 -3.12 2.29 7.18
C THR A 131 -2.11 3.43 7.22
N HIS A 132 -1.89 4.01 8.41
CA HIS A 132 -0.92 5.10 8.59
C HIS A 132 0.53 4.67 8.32
N MET A 133 0.83 3.37 8.28
CA MET A 133 2.15 2.84 7.92
C MET A 133 2.29 2.57 6.40
N ARG A 134 1.27 2.90 5.59
CA ARG A 134 1.15 2.49 4.18
C ARG A 134 0.68 3.58 3.21
N TYR A 135 0.20 4.71 3.71
CA TYR A 135 -0.41 5.74 2.87
C TYR A 135 0.59 6.50 1.98
N VAL A 136 1.90 6.48 2.28
CA VAL A 136 2.90 7.25 1.51
C VAL A 136 3.02 6.78 0.04
N PRO A 137 3.20 5.46 -0.25
CA PRO A 137 3.02 4.90 -1.60
C PRO A 137 1.75 5.34 -2.33
N TRP A 138 0.63 5.39 -1.60
CA TRP A 138 -0.66 5.78 -2.17
C TRP A 138 -0.71 7.27 -2.56
N LEU A 139 -0.12 8.15 -1.75
CA LEU A 139 0.02 9.58 -2.07
C LEU A 139 0.83 9.79 -3.36
N ILE A 140 1.90 9.02 -3.56
CA ILE A 140 2.71 9.04 -4.80
C ILE A 140 1.83 8.67 -6.01
N GLY A 141 0.99 7.63 -5.86
CA GLY A 141 0.04 7.22 -6.90
C GLY A 141 -0.99 8.30 -7.24
N ILE A 142 -1.53 9.01 -6.24
CA ILE A 142 -2.46 10.13 -6.49
C ILE A 142 -1.79 11.27 -7.25
N ILE A 143 -0.57 11.67 -6.85
CA ILE A 143 0.17 12.72 -7.55
C ILE A 143 0.43 12.30 -9.00
N LEU A 144 0.89 11.07 -9.23
CA LEU A 144 1.10 10.54 -10.57
C LEU A 144 -0.18 10.60 -11.40
N GLY A 145 -1.30 10.13 -10.85
CA GLY A 145 -2.59 10.15 -11.54
C GLY A 145 -3.01 11.57 -11.96
N TYR A 146 -2.80 12.55 -11.08
CA TYR A 146 -3.06 13.96 -11.40
C TYR A 146 -2.11 14.51 -12.48
N ILE A 147 -0.81 14.22 -12.39
CA ILE A 147 0.17 14.62 -13.41
C ILE A 147 -0.20 14.02 -14.77
N LEU A 148 -0.58 12.73 -14.80
CA LEU A 148 -1.01 12.03 -16.01
C LEU A 148 -2.29 12.63 -16.59
N HIS A 149 -3.27 12.99 -15.76
CA HIS A 149 -4.49 13.67 -16.19
C HIS A 149 -4.15 15.01 -16.89
N GLU A 150 -3.31 15.84 -16.27
CA GLU A 150 -2.86 17.11 -16.85
C GLU A 150 -2.07 16.91 -18.16
N THR A 151 -1.15 15.94 -18.21
CA THR A 151 -0.35 15.68 -19.41
C THR A 151 -1.14 15.04 -20.56
N THR A 152 -2.11 14.17 -20.27
CA THR A 152 -2.97 13.57 -21.31
C THR A 152 -4.04 14.55 -21.80
N ALA A 153 -4.64 15.35 -20.92
CA ALA A 153 -5.52 16.46 -21.31
C ALA A 153 -4.76 17.46 -22.20
N TRP A 154 -3.56 17.86 -21.78
CA TRP A 154 -2.65 18.69 -22.60
C TRP A 154 -2.33 18.05 -23.96
N ARG A 155 -2.06 16.74 -24.00
CA ARG A 155 -1.80 16.02 -25.27
C ARG A 155 -3.05 15.93 -26.17
N SER A 156 -4.25 15.88 -25.60
CA SER A 156 -5.49 15.87 -26.38
C SER A 156 -5.77 17.23 -27.04
N GLU A 157 -5.37 18.32 -26.41
CA GLU A 157 -5.48 19.69 -26.94
C GLU A 157 -4.32 20.06 -27.87
N VAL A 158 -3.12 19.51 -27.64
CA VAL A 158 -1.93 19.70 -28.50
C VAL A 158 -1.72 18.47 -29.39
N LYS A 159 -2.51 18.35 -30.45
CA LYS A 159 -2.11 17.52 -31.61
C LYS A 159 -0.93 18.22 -32.30
N PHE A 160 0.29 17.92 -31.90
CA PHE A 160 1.52 17.84 -32.73
C PHE A 160 2.77 17.84 -31.85
N GLY A 161 3.69 16.91 -32.16
CA GLY A 161 5.09 16.98 -31.73
C GLY A 161 5.39 16.28 -30.40
N LEU A 162 6.07 15.14 -30.49
CA LEU A 162 6.77 14.50 -29.37
C LEU A 162 7.56 15.57 -28.58
N SER A 163 7.05 16.03 -27.44
CA SER A 163 7.85 16.79 -26.50
C SER A 163 8.89 15.82 -25.94
N ARG A 164 10.12 15.95 -26.43
CA ARG A 164 11.24 15.12 -26.01
C ARG A 164 11.50 15.37 -24.53
N LEU A 165 11.02 14.50 -23.65
CA LEU A 165 11.60 14.42 -22.31
C LEU A 165 13.09 14.16 -22.51
N SER A 166 13.94 14.96 -21.86
CA SER A 166 15.38 14.79 -21.98
C SER A 166 15.75 13.35 -21.62
N LYS A 167 16.48 12.65 -22.51
CA LYS A 167 16.98 11.29 -22.27
C LYS A 167 17.71 11.20 -20.92
N VAL A 168 18.28 12.31 -20.45
CA VAL A 168 18.95 12.46 -19.15
C VAL A 168 17.99 12.26 -17.98
N ILE A 169 16.80 12.88 -18.02
CA ILE A 169 15.78 12.73 -16.96
C ILE A 169 15.32 11.27 -16.89
N VAL A 170 15.19 10.64 -18.06
CA VAL A 170 14.81 9.22 -18.15
C VAL A 170 15.88 8.32 -17.54
N THR A 171 17.15 8.50 -17.91
CA THR A 171 18.26 7.72 -17.36
C THR A 171 18.47 7.96 -15.86
N CYS A 172 18.28 9.18 -15.37
CA CYS A 172 18.37 9.49 -13.94
C CYS A 172 17.26 8.81 -13.12
N GLY A 173 16.03 8.72 -13.66
CA GLY A 173 14.94 7.98 -13.04
C GLY A 173 15.24 6.49 -12.89
N TRP A 174 15.82 5.87 -13.93
CA TRP A 174 16.27 4.47 -13.89
C TRP A 174 17.39 4.22 -12.87
N LEU A 175 18.39 5.11 -12.79
CA LEU A 175 19.50 4.98 -11.84
C LEU A 175 19.05 5.14 -10.39
N PHE A 176 18.11 6.06 -10.11
CA PHE A 176 17.54 6.25 -8.78
C PHE A 176 16.75 5.01 -8.31
N ALA A 177 16.04 4.33 -9.21
CA ALA A 177 15.30 3.11 -8.89
C ALA A 177 16.22 1.93 -8.51
N ILE A 178 17.47 1.92 -8.98
CA ILE A 178 18.43 0.80 -8.81
C ILE A 178 19.35 1.01 -7.59
N LEU A 179 19.67 2.24 -7.21
CA LEU A 179 20.80 2.54 -6.31
C LEU A 179 20.48 2.67 -4.81
N CYS A 180 19.28 2.36 -4.34
CA CYS A 180 18.96 2.57 -2.93
C CYS A 180 19.21 1.32 -2.05
N THR A 181 20.45 1.18 -1.58
CA THR A 181 20.78 0.37 -0.41
C THR A 181 21.21 1.28 0.73
N VAL A 182 20.40 1.36 1.79
CA VAL A 182 20.61 2.22 2.97
C VAL A 182 20.51 1.35 4.24
N GLU A 183 21.02 1.83 5.37
CA GLU A 183 20.89 1.23 6.71
C GLU A 183 19.48 0.65 6.98
N ALA A 184 19.38 -0.45 7.73
CA ALA A 184 18.16 -1.25 7.85
C ALA A 184 16.88 -0.45 8.20
N SER A 185 16.96 0.54 9.09
CA SER A 185 15.82 1.40 9.47
C SER A 185 15.41 2.38 8.37
N LEU A 186 16.39 2.98 7.68
CA LEU A 186 16.16 3.81 6.50
C LEU A 186 15.65 2.98 5.32
N TYR A 187 16.11 1.74 5.18
CA TYR A 187 15.58 0.78 4.23
C TYR A 187 14.08 0.53 4.50
N PHE A 188 13.67 0.18 5.72
CA PHE A 188 12.25 -0.03 6.01
C PHE A 188 11.38 1.21 5.74
N ALA A 189 11.89 2.41 6.06
CA ALA A 189 11.17 3.66 5.85
C ALA A 189 11.09 4.08 4.37
N LEU A 190 12.15 3.85 3.59
CA LEU A 190 12.28 4.37 2.23
C LEU A 190 11.97 3.35 1.14
N THR A 191 12.12 2.04 1.38
CA THR A 191 11.93 1.02 0.34
C THR A 191 10.55 1.08 -0.29
N ARG A 192 9.49 1.32 0.50
CA ARG A 192 8.12 1.41 -0.04
C ARG A 192 7.89 2.68 -0.87
N PRO A 193 8.20 3.90 -0.38
CA PRO A 193 8.15 5.10 -1.20
C PRO A 193 9.00 5.02 -2.47
N LEU A 194 10.24 4.55 -2.36
CA LEU A 194 11.17 4.46 -3.48
C LEU A 194 10.72 3.46 -4.54
N TRP A 195 10.26 2.28 -4.13
CA TRP A 195 9.65 1.32 -5.04
C TRP A 195 8.45 1.93 -5.77
N SER A 196 7.60 2.66 -5.03
CA SER A 196 6.42 3.32 -5.60
C SER A 196 6.80 4.41 -6.59
N LEU A 197 7.87 5.18 -6.33
CA LEU A 197 8.43 6.16 -7.27
C LEU A 197 8.98 5.47 -8.52
N GLY A 198 9.66 4.33 -8.38
CA GLY A 198 10.15 3.53 -9.51
C GLY A 198 9.01 3.03 -10.39
N VAL A 199 7.96 2.48 -9.79
CA VAL A 199 6.76 2.05 -10.54
C VAL A 199 6.06 3.26 -11.18
N ALA A 200 5.93 4.38 -10.46
CA ALA A 200 5.35 5.60 -11.00
C ALA A 200 6.12 6.13 -12.22
N TRP A 201 7.45 6.06 -12.16
CA TRP A 201 8.32 6.42 -13.27
C TRP A 201 8.11 5.53 -14.49
N ILE A 202 8.03 4.21 -14.31
CA ILE A 202 7.74 3.25 -15.39
C ILE A 202 6.40 3.58 -16.05
N ILE A 203 5.35 3.77 -15.25
CA ILE A 203 4.01 4.13 -15.77
C ILE A 203 4.08 5.42 -16.58
N PHE A 204 4.73 6.45 -16.04
CA PHE A 204 4.89 7.74 -16.72
C PHE A 204 5.66 7.61 -18.04
N ALA A 205 6.75 6.83 -18.07
CA ALA A 205 7.54 6.58 -19.27
C ALA A 205 6.73 5.85 -20.34
N CYS A 206 5.99 4.80 -19.97
CA CYS A 206 5.10 4.07 -20.88
C CYS A 206 4.02 4.98 -21.48
N VAL A 207 3.33 5.78 -20.65
CA VAL A 207 2.29 6.72 -21.14
C VAL A 207 2.88 7.82 -22.01
N SER A 208 4.11 8.24 -21.74
CA SER A 208 4.81 9.27 -22.52
C SER A 208 5.33 8.78 -23.87
N GLY A 209 5.39 7.45 -24.10
CA GLY A 209 5.93 6.82 -25.32
C GLY A 209 7.43 6.50 -25.25
N TYR A 210 7.99 6.40 -24.05
CA TYR A 210 9.39 6.00 -23.78
C TYR A 210 9.51 4.62 -23.10
N GLY A 211 8.41 3.87 -23.04
CA GLY A 211 8.34 2.53 -22.43
C GLY A 211 8.85 1.43 -23.33
#